data_AF-A0A7S0LUC7-F1
#
_entry.id   AF-A0A7S0LUC7-F1
#
_cell.length_a   1.000
_cell.length_b   1.000
_cell.length_c   1.000
_cell.angle_alpha   90.00
_cell.angle_beta   90.00
_cell.angle_gamma   90.00
#
_symmetry.space_group_name_H-M   'P 1'
#
loop_
_entity.id
_entity.type
_entity.pdbx_description
1 polymer ?
#
loop_
_entity_poly.entity_id
_entity_poly.type
_entity_poly.pdbx_seq_one_letter_code
_entity_poly.pdbx_strand_id
1 'polypeptide(L)'
;EPLSASLLEDKAVKGEALQAPLLMQDAKASSLCDLLSMAAGLDWLLLFIGVLFSIAAGSCLPAVLYYFSESIQTVGNASAGSFDLDQMLQQSIALLVLGTLQWFCISIYSAATDTAKSRMVARYKKEYVK
;
A
#
# COMPACT_ATOMS: atom_id res chain seq x y z
N GLU A 1 -14.45 24.47 -42.18
CA GLU A 1 -14.64 23.46 -41.12
C GLU A 1 -13.33 22.75 -40.79
N PRO A 2 -13.09 22.40 -39.52
CA PRO A 2 -11.76 22.16 -38.94
C PRO A 2 -11.47 20.67 -38.75
N LEU A 3 -10.33 20.18 -39.24
CA LEU A 3 -9.88 18.80 -39.01
C LEU A 3 -8.36 18.71 -38.86
N SER A 4 -7.76 19.75 -38.25
CA SER A 4 -6.30 19.85 -38.08
C SER A 4 -5.83 20.33 -36.69
N ALA A 5 -6.76 20.58 -35.75
CA ALA A 5 -6.40 21.03 -34.40
C ALA A 5 -6.25 19.88 -33.38
N SER A 6 -6.99 18.77 -33.54
CA SER A 6 -7.01 17.68 -32.56
C SER A 6 -5.80 16.72 -32.63
N LEU A 7 -5.06 16.68 -33.74
CA LEU A 7 -3.86 15.83 -33.88
C LEU A 7 -2.55 16.51 -33.46
N LEU A 8 -2.58 17.82 -33.20
CA LEU A 8 -1.42 18.55 -32.69
C LEU A 8 -1.38 18.64 -31.16
N GLU A 9 -2.54 18.52 -30.48
CA GLU A 9 -2.56 18.42 -29.02
C GLU A 9 -2.02 17.05 -28.53
N ASP A 10 -2.25 15.97 -29.28
CA ASP A 10 -1.83 14.62 -28.86
C ASP A 10 -0.31 14.36 -29.04
N LYS A 11 0.37 15.21 -29.85
CA LYS A 11 1.85 15.17 -29.94
C LYS A 11 2.55 16.13 -28.98
N ALA A 12 1.88 17.18 -28.52
CA ALA A 12 2.45 18.10 -27.53
C ALA A 12 2.47 17.49 -26.12
N VAL A 13 1.45 16.72 -25.75
CA VAL A 13 1.40 16.03 -24.44
C VAL A 13 2.44 14.90 -24.33
N LYS A 14 2.86 14.33 -25.47
CA LYS A 14 3.86 13.24 -25.51
C LYS A 14 5.32 13.73 -25.52
N GLY A 15 5.53 15.04 -25.65
CA GLY A 15 6.85 15.69 -25.63
C GLY A 15 7.37 16.00 -24.22
N GLU A 16 6.50 16.24 -23.24
CA GLU A 16 6.88 16.46 -21.83
C GLU A 16 7.11 15.16 -21.05
N ALA A 17 6.65 14.02 -21.57
CA ALA A 17 6.83 12.71 -20.94
C ALA A 17 8.20 12.06 -21.25
N LEU A 18 8.98 12.62 -22.18
CA LEU A 18 10.25 12.02 -22.67
C LEU A 18 11.52 12.74 -22.19
N GLN A 19 11.39 13.77 -21.35
CA GLN A 19 12.51 14.44 -20.66
C GLN A 19 12.61 14.10 -19.17
N ALA A 20 11.86 13.12 -18.68
CA ALA A 20 11.99 12.60 -17.31
C ALA A 20 13.14 11.57 -17.06
N PRO A 21 13.73 10.87 -18.05
CA PRO A 21 14.71 9.82 -17.72
C PRO A 21 16.20 10.16 -17.95
N LEU A 22 16.58 11.32 -18.49
CA LEU A 22 17.98 11.58 -18.92
C LEU A 22 18.79 12.61 -18.12
N LEU A 23 18.20 13.32 -17.15
CA LEU A 23 18.95 14.18 -16.21
C LEU A 23 19.05 13.61 -14.78
N MET A 24 18.70 12.34 -14.58
CA MET A 24 18.93 11.62 -13.31
C MET A 24 20.00 10.53 -13.43
N GLN A 25 20.81 10.54 -14.49
CA GLN A 25 21.92 9.58 -14.64
C GLN A 25 23.17 9.94 -13.83
N ASP A 26 23.21 11.12 -13.20
CA ASP A 26 24.25 11.54 -12.23
C ASP A 26 23.74 11.55 -10.77
N ALA A 27 22.62 10.88 -10.49
CA ALA A 27 22.17 10.66 -9.12
C ALA A 27 22.99 9.53 -8.49
N LYS A 28 24.18 9.87 -7.99
CA LYS A 28 24.86 9.13 -6.91
C LYS A 28 23.77 8.67 -5.95
N ALA A 29 23.53 7.35 -5.87
CA ALA A 29 22.40 6.77 -5.15
C ALA A 29 22.23 7.49 -3.81
N SER A 30 21.24 8.39 -3.73
CA SER A 30 21.00 9.14 -2.52
C SER A 30 20.59 8.13 -1.47
N SER A 31 21.33 8.12 -0.37
CA SER A 31 21.06 7.19 0.72
C SER A 31 19.61 7.40 1.15
N LEU A 32 18.85 6.33 1.37
CA LEU A 32 17.49 6.44 1.93
C LEU A 32 17.49 7.27 3.21
N CYS A 33 18.60 7.25 3.96
CA CYS A 33 18.83 8.09 5.12
C CYS A 33 18.87 9.59 4.80
N ASP A 34 19.41 10.01 3.66
CA ASP A 34 19.46 11.44 3.28
C ASP A 34 18.07 11.97 2.95
N LEU A 35 17.24 11.14 2.30
CA LEU A 35 15.83 11.43 2.01
C LEU A 35 14.97 11.47 3.28
N LEU A 36 15.26 10.59 4.24
CA LEU A 36 14.66 10.58 5.57
C LEU A 36 15.14 11.73 6.46
N SER A 37 16.34 12.28 6.24
CA SER A 37 16.86 13.43 7.01
C SER A 37 16.09 14.72 6.72
N MET A 38 15.44 14.82 5.54
CA MET A 38 14.57 15.91 5.13
C MET A 38 13.15 15.85 5.75
N ALA A 39 12.82 14.75 6.44
CA ALA A 39 11.53 14.55 7.09
C ALA A 39 11.36 15.50 8.28
N ALA A 40 10.23 16.22 8.39
CA ALA A 40 9.90 16.84 9.67
C ALA A 40 9.49 15.76 10.69
N GLY A 41 9.54 16.09 11.99
CA GLY A 41 9.14 15.17 13.06
C GLY A 41 7.72 14.60 12.88
N LEU A 42 6.82 15.35 12.23
CA LEU A 42 5.49 14.88 11.90
C LEU A 42 5.49 13.83 10.77
N ASP A 43 6.36 13.94 9.76
CA ASP A 43 6.46 12.96 8.68
C ASP A 43 7.05 11.63 9.20
N TRP A 44 7.98 11.70 10.16
CA TRP A 44 8.48 10.54 10.90
C TRP A 44 7.37 9.82 11.66
N LEU A 45 6.46 10.57 12.28
CA LEU A 45 5.32 10.00 13.01
C LEU A 45 4.33 9.33 12.06
N LEU A 46 4.02 9.94 10.90
CA LEU A 46 3.18 9.31 9.88
C LEU A 46 3.81 8.02 9.31
N LEU A 47 5.12 8.03 9.05
CA LEU A 47 5.83 6.85 8.57
C LEU A 47 5.85 5.74 9.64
N PHE A 48 6.07 6.09 10.91
CA PHE A 48 6.06 5.12 12.00
C PHE A 48 4.68 4.45 12.15
N ILE A 49 3.59 5.24 12.10
CA ILE A 49 2.23 4.70 12.09
C ILE A 49 2.04 3.79 10.88
N GLY A 50 2.48 4.21 9.69
CA GLY A 50 2.43 3.37 8.48
C GLY A 50 3.13 2.02 8.68
N VAL A 51 4.33 2.01 9.25
CA VAL A 51 5.09 0.77 9.53
C VAL A 51 4.33 -0.15 10.47
N LEU A 52 3.74 0.37 11.55
CA LEU A 52 2.95 -0.44 12.48
C LEU A 52 1.76 -1.12 11.79
N PHE A 53 1.00 -0.38 10.98
CA PHE A 53 -0.12 -0.93 10.24
C PHE A 53 0.33 -1.89 9.12
N SER A 54 1.50 -1.67 8.53
CA SER A 54 2.09 -2.60 7.55
C SER A 54 2.48 -3.93 8.20
N ILE A 55 3.07 -3.91 9.39
CA ILE A 55 3.40 -5.13 10.15
C ILE A 55 2.11 -5.86 10.55
N ALA A 56 1.11 -5.14 11.06
CA ALA A 56 -0.19 -5.72 11.39
C ALA A 56 -0.83 -6.37 10.15
N ALA A 57 -0.80 -5.68 9.00
CA ALA A 57 -1.32 -6.23 7.75
C ALA A 57 -0.53 -7.44 7.25
N GLY A 58 0.79 -7.47 7.43
CA GLY A 58 1.61 -8.63 7.12
C GLY A 58 1.27 -9.86 7.98
N SER A 59 0.89 -9.64 9.23
CA SER A 59 0.53 -10.72 10.18
C SER A 59 -0.84 -11.37 9.90
N CYS A 60 -1.71 -10.72 9.13
CA CYS A 60 -3.01 -11.29 8.77
C CYS A 60 -2.92 -12.55 7.92
N LEU A 61 -1.89 -12.70 7.08
CA LEU A 61 -1.77 -13.86 6.19
C LEU A 61 -1.50 -15.16 6.98
N PRO A 62 -0.54 -15.18 7.94
CA PRO A 62 -0.43 -16.27 8.92
C PRO A 62 -1.73 -16.55 9.70
N ALA A 63 -2.43 -15.50 10.13
CA ALA A 63 -3.69 -15.65 10.87
C ALA A 63 -4.77 -16.33 10.02
N VAL A 64 -4.93 -15.91 8.76
CA VAL A 64 -5.87 -16.54 7.82
C VAL A 64 -5.53 -18.01 7.61
N LEU A 65 -4.25 -18.34 7.44
CA LEU A 65 -3.81 -19.74 7.31
C LEU A 65 -4.15 -20.59 8.54
N TYR A 66 -4.00 -20.03 9.74
CA TYR A 66 -4.37 -20.70 10.98
C TYR A 66 -5.87 -21.02 11.03
N TYR A 67 -6.72 -20.01 10.80
CA TYR A 67 -8.19 -20.22 10.79
C TYR A 67 -8.66 -21.13 9.65
N PHE A 68 -7.99 -21.06 8.50
CA PHE A 68 -8.28 -21.96 7.40
C PHE A 68 -7.95 -23.43 7.75
N SER A 69 -6.83 -23.68 8.45
CA SER A 69 -6.49 -25.03 8.93
C SER A 69 -7.55 -25.58 9.90
N GLU A 70 -8.02 -24.76 10.84
CA GLU A 70 -9.11 -25.10 11.77
C GLU A 70 -10.43 -25.42 11.03
N SER A 71 -10.71 -24.70 9.95
CA SER A 71 -11.90 -24.96 9.12
C SER A 71 -11.84 -26.32 8.43
N ILE A 72 -10.67 -26.74 7.97
CA ILE A 72 -10.48 -28.07 7.37
C ILE A 72 -10.74 -29.17 8.41
N GLN A 73 -10.27 -28.99 9.65
CA GLN A 73 -10.52 -29.95 10.73
C GLN A 73 -12.03 -30.06 11.04
N THR A 74 -12.72 -28.92 11.06
CA THR A 74 -14.17 -28.86 11.32
C THR A 74 -14.96 -29.57 10.22
N VAL A 75 -14.58 -29.37 8.96
CA VAL A 75 -15.16 -30.10 7.81
C VAL A 75 -14.83 -31.60 7.87
N GLY A 76 -13.63 -31.97 8.31
CA GLY A 76 -13.24 -33.37 8.53
C GLY A 76 -14.11 -34.04 9.59
N ASN A 77 -14.34 -33.36 10.71
CA ASN A 77 -15.19 -33.86 11.80
C ASN A 77 -16.66 -33.96 11.37
N ALA A 78 -17.14 -33.01 10.56
CA ALA A 78 -18.46 -33.07 9.96
C ALA A 78 -18.65 -34.34 9.11
N SER A 79 -17.63 -34.71 8.33
CA SER A 79 -17.65 -35.92 7.50
C SER A 79 -17.65 -37.21 8.32
N ALA A 80 -17.11 -37.17 9.55
CA ALA A 80 -17.09 -38.27 10.51
C ALA A 80 -18.38 -38.39 11.35
N GLY A 81 -19.38 -37.52 11.13
CA GLY A 81 -20.68 -37.57 11.78
C GLY A 81 -20.88 -36.61 12.96
N SER A 82 -19.87 -35.81 13.33
CA SER A 82 -19.99 -34.74 14.32
C SER A 82 -19.97 -33.39 13.60
N PHE A 83 -21.13 -32.94 13.13
CA PHE A 83 -21.28 -31.63 12.49
C PHE A 83 -21.73 -30.58 13.50
N ASP A 84 -20.89 -29.56 13.70
CA ASP A 84 -21.22 -28.39 14.51
C ASP A 84 -21.33 -27.16 13.60
N LEU A 85 -22.56 -26.70 13.40
CA LEU A 85 -22.87 -25.55 12.55
C LEU A 85 -22.41 -24.24 13.19
N ASP A 86 -22.42 -24.14 14.53
CA ASP A 86 -22.01 -22.94 15.24
C ASP A 86 -20.50 -22.72 15.12
N GLN A 87 -19.72 -23.79 15.17
CA GLN A 87 -18.26 -23.72 14.97
C GLN A 87 -17.89 -23.26 13.55
N MET A 88 -18.59 -23.77 12.53
CA MET A 88 -18.35 -23.38 11.14
C MET A 88 -18.73 -21.91 10.88
N LEU A 89 -19.84 -21.46 11.49
CA LEU A 89 -20.28 -20.06 11.41
C LEU A 89 -19.28 -19.13 12.10
N GLN A 90 -18.79 -19.50 13.28
CA GLN A 90 -17.82 -18.71 14.03
C GLN A 90 -16.50 -18.54 13.26
N GLN A 91 -15.99 -19.60 12.62
CA GLN A 91 -14.80 -19.53 11.77
C GLN A 91 -15.01 -18.66 10.53
N SER A 92 -16.18 -18.75 9.90
CA SER A 92 -16.53 -17.92 8.74
C SER A 92 -16.59 -16.43 9.11
N ILE A 93 -17.19 -16.10 10.26
CA ILE A 93 -17.21 -14.74 10.80
C ILE A 93 -15.79 -14.25 11.10
N ALA A 94 -14.95 -15.09 11.72
CA ALA A 94 -13.56 -14.74 12.03
C ALA A 94 -12.75 -14.39 10.76
N LEU A 95 -12.90 -15.16 9.69
CA LEU A 95 -12.25 -14.88 8.40
C LEU A 95 -12.73 -13.55 7.78
N LEU A 96 -14.03 -13.24 7.90
CA LEU A 96 -14.60 -12.00 7.40
C LEU A 96 -14.09 -10.78 8.20
N VAL A 97 -14.02 -10.91 9.52
CA VAL A 97 -13.44 -9.89 10.41
C VAL A 97 -11.95 -9.67 10.09
N LEU A 98 -11.18 -10.73 9.87
CA LEU A 98 -9.78 -10.60 9.46
C LEU A 98 -9.62 -9.91 8.11
N GLY A 99 -10.48 -10.23 7.13
CA GLY A 99 -10.46 -9.58 5.82
C GLY A 99 -10.76 -8.08 5.89
N THR A 100 -11.76 -7.69 6.68
CA THR A 100 -12.12 -6.27 6.88
C THR A 100 -11.05 -5.51 7.66
N LEU A 101 -10.47 -6.13 8.70
CA LEU A 101 -9.36 -5.57 9.46
C LEU A 101 -8.13 -5.38 8.56
N GLN A 102 -7.82 -6.36 7.72
CA GLN A 102 -6.71 -6.29 6.77
C GLN A 102 -6.89 -5.11 5.80
N TRP A 103 -8.07 -4.99 5.20
CA TRP A 103 -8.38 -3.88 4.30
C TRP A 103 -8.20 -2.54 5.00
N PHE A 104 -8.73 -2.40 6.21
CA PHE A 104 -8.61 -1.18 7.00
C PHE A 104 -7.16 -0.82 7.32
N CYS A 105 -6.35 -1.78 7.76
CA CYS A 105 -4.93 -1.58 8.03
C CYS A 105 -4.17 -1.11 6.78
N ILE A 106 -4.43 -1.73 5.62
CA ILE A 106 -3.82 -1.34 4.35
C ILE A 106 -4.25 0.07 3.95
N SER A 107 -5.53 0.44 4.10
CA SER A 107 -6.01 1.78 3.78
C SER A 107 -5.31 2.86 4.61
N ILE A 108 -5.14 2.64 5.92
CA ILE A 108 -4.42 3.57 6.80
C ILE A 108 -2.94 3.66 6.41
N TYR A 109 -2.29 2.52 6.21
CA TYR A 109 -0.89 2.46 5.78
C TYR A 109 -0.66 3.25 4.48
N SER A 110 -1.48 3.01 3.45
CA SER A 110 -1.37 3.70 2.17
C SER A 110 -1.60 5.21 2.31
N ALA A 111 -2.66 5.61 3.02
CA ALA A 111 -2.94 7.04 3.23
C ALA A 111 -1.83 7.77 4.00
N ALA A 112 -1.31 7.15 5.07
CA ALA A 112 -0.24 7.72 5.88
C ALA A 112 1.08 7.84 5.09
N THR A 113 1.44 6.79 4.36
CA THR A 113 2.69 6.77 3.58
C THR A 113 2.63 7.68 2.36
N ASP A 114 1.51 7.78 1.67
CA ASP A 114 1.35 8.69 0.52
C ASP A 114 1.34 10.16 0.96
N THR A 115 0.75 10.46 2.12
CA THR A 115 0.81 11.80 2.71
C THR A 115 2.24 12.18 3.11
N ALA A 116 3.01 11.25 3.70
CA ALA A 116 4.41 11.50 4.04
C ALA A 116 5.28 11.70 2.78
N LYS A 117 5.13 10.82 1.78
CA LYS A 117 5.87 10.91 0.51
C LYS A 117 5.61 12.21 -0.22
N SER A 118 4.34 12.62 -0.36
CA SER A 118 3.98 13.86 -1.06
C SER A 118 4.60 15.10 -0.41
N ARG A 119 4.68 15.13 0.93
CA ARG A 119 5.33 16.21 1.68
C ARG A 119 6.85 16.21 1.51
N MET A 120 7.49 15.04 1.55
CA MET A 120 8.94 14.91 1.30
C MET A 120 9.32 15.37 -0.11
N VAL A 121 8.56 14.96 -1.13
CA VAL A 121 8.79 15.38 -2.51
C VAL A 121 8.60 16.88 -2.68
N ALA A 122 7.59 17.48 -2.04
CA ALA A 122 7.36 18.93 -2.10
C ALA A 122 8.52 19.73 -1.49
N ARG A 123 9.16 19.22 -0.43
CA ARG A 123 10.36 19.84 0.17
C ARG A 123 11.58 19.66 -0.74
N TYR A 124 11.80 18.44 -1.23
CA TYR A 124 12.90 18.14 -2.13
C TYR A 124 12.89 19.03 -3.38
N LYS A 125 11.71 19.21 -4.01
CA LYS A 125 11.56 20.10 -5.17
C LYS A 125 11.93 21.55 -4.85
N LYS A 126 11.55 22.07 -3.67
CA LYS A 126 11.89 23.44 -3.25
C LYS A 126 13.39 23.64 -3.04
N GLU A 127 14.10 22.61 -2.59
CA GLU A 127 15.52 22.70 -2.25
C GLU A 127 16.44 22.55 -3.48
N TYR A 128 16.08 21.68 -4.43
CA TYR A 128 16.97 21.26 -5.53
C TYR A 128 16.50 21.64 -6.94
N VAL A 129 15.25 22.03 -7.14
CA VAL A 129 14.73 22.48 -8.44
C VAL A 129 14.50 23.99 -8.35
N LYS A 130 15.54 24.77 -8.67
CA LYS A 130 15.44 26.22 -8.88
C LYS A 130 15.23 26.53 -10.35
#